data_AF-A8YBA8-F1
#
_entry.id   AF-A8YBA8-F1
#
_cell.length_a   1.000
_cell.length_b   1.000
_cell.length_c   1.000
_cell.angle_alpha   90.00
_cell.angle_beta   90.00
_cell.angle_gamma   90.00
#
_symmetry.space_group_name_H-M   'P 1'
#
loop_
_entity.id
_entity.type
_entity.pdbx_description
1 polymer ?
#
loop_
_entity_poly.entity_id
_entity_poly.type
_entity_poly.pdbx_seq_one_letter_code
_entity_poly.pdbx_strand_id
1 'polypeptide(L)' 'MLIRQGDGGLSQDSVALCFQIRVLDKTRLIQRLGLLRTETIAQLEDVVLITLGYQL' A
#
# COMPACT_ATOMS: atom_id res chain seq x y z
N MET A 1 6.29 0.38 5.07
CA MET A 1 6.84 1.27 4.03
C MET A 1 6.23 2.66 4.19
N LEU A 2 7.03 3.73 4.18
CA LEU A 2 6.55 5.12 4.29
C LEU A 2 5.81 5.54 3.02
N ILE A 3 4.64 6.17 3.18
CA ILE A 3 3.88 6.86 2.14
C ILE A 3 3.76 8.32 2.57
N ARG A 4 4.17 9.25 1.71
CA ARG A 4 4.16 10.68 2.03
C ARG A 4 2.74 11.24 1.98
N GLN A 5 2.48 12.27 2.77
CA GLN A 5 1.29 13.11 2.68
C GLN A 5 1.04 13.54 1.23
N GLY A 6 -0.23 13.51 0.81
CA GLY A 6 -0.66 13.85 -0.54
C GLY A 6 -0.60 12.69 -1.54
N ASP A 7 0.21 11.65 -1.30
CA ASP A 7 0.20 10.43 -2.10
C ASP A 7 -1.00 9.55 -1.71
N GLY A 8 -1.68 8.96 -2.68
CA GLY A 8 -2.86 8.12 -2.41
C GLY A 8 -4.06 8.86 -1.81
N GLY A 9 -4.05 10.20 -1.80
CA GLY A 9 -5.10 11.01 -1.16
C GLY A 9 -5.00 11.06 0.37
N LEU A 10 -3.82 10.75 0.93
CA LEU A 10 -3.60 10.75 2.37
C LEU A 10 -3.36 12.16 2.91
N SER A 11 -4.00 12.51 4.03
CA SER A 11 -3.89 13.82 4.67
C SER A 11 -2.64 13.98 5.55
N GLN A 12 -1.85 12.92 5.74
CA GLN A 12 -0.64 12.91 6.55
C GLN A 12 0.32 11.82 6.07
N ASP A 13 1.60 11.93 6.45
CA ASP A 13 2.57 10.86 6.29
C ASP A 13 2.05 9.59 6.97
N SER A 14 2.14 8.47 6.27
CA SER A 14 1.51 7.20 6.65
C SER A 14 2.45 6.03 6.39
N VAL A 15 2.11 4.86 6.93
CA VAL A 15 2.91 3.65 6.74
C VAL A 15 2.03 2.50 6.22
N ALA A 16 2.40 1.93 5.09
CA ALA A 16 1.84 0.66 4.62
C ALA A 16 2.48 -0.52 5.37
N LEU A 17 1.64 -1.28 6.09
CA LEU A 17 2.03 -2.47 6.85
C LEU A 17 1.90 -3.72 5.97
N CYS A 18 2.95 -4.04 5.21
CA CYS A 18 2.93 -5.13 4.23
C CYS A 18 2.78 -6.52 4.87
N PHE A 19 3.11 -6.68 6.15
CA PHE A 19 2.89 -7.92 6.90
C PHE A 19 1.44 -8.08 7.40
N GLN A 20 0.58 -7.08 7.21
CA GLN A 20 -0.86 -7.11 7.55
C GLN A 20 -1.75 -7.16 6.31
N ILE A 21 -1.27 -7.75 5.21
CA ILE A 21 -2.09 -7.97 4.01
C ILE A 21 -3.23 -8.94 4.35
N ARG A 22 -4.43 -8.63 3.85
CA ARG A 22 -5.62 -9.45 4.05
C ARG A 22 -6.48 -9.50 2.80
N VAL A 23 -7.13 -10.65 2.58
CA VAL A 23 -8.16 -10.80 1.54
C VAL A 23 -9.44 -10.12 2.01
N LEU A 24 -10.07 -9.32 1.14
CA LEU A 24 -11.32 -8.62 1.42
C LEU A 24 -12.32 -8.84 0.29
N ASP A 25 -13.58 -8.99 0.68
CA ASP A 25 -14.71 -8.89 -0.25
C ASP A 25 -14.98 -7.43 -0.65
N LYS A 26 -15.47 -7.21 -1.88
CA LYS A 26 -15.73 -5.87 -2.43
C LYS A 26 -16.76 -5.08 -1.62
N THR A 27 -17.69 -5.74 -0.94
CA THR A 27 -18.69 -5.09 -0.07
C THR A 27 -18.06 -4.36 1.13
N ARG A 28 -16.81 -4.68 1.50
CA ARG A 28 -16.09 -4.01 2.59
C ARG A 28 -15.44 -2.69 2.18
N LEU A 29 -15.44 -2.34 0.89
CA LEU A 29 -14.90 -1.07 0.40
C LEU A 29 -15.96 0.03 0.56
N ILE A 30 -15.64 1.07 1.33
CA ILE A 30 -16.61 2.14 1.67
C ILE A 30 -16.46 3.34 0.74
N GLN A 31 -15.23 3.73 0.40
CA GLN A 31 -14.92 4.87 -0.47
C GLN A 31 -13.53 4.76 -1.08
N ARG A 32 -13.30 5.46 -2.19
CA ARG A 32 -11.98 5.61 -2.81
C ARG A 32 -11.31 6.88 -2.27
N LEU A 33 -10.16 6.72 -1.59
CA LEU A 33 -9.40 7.85 -1.03
C LEU A 33 -8.54 8.57 -2.10
N GLY A 34 -7.96 7.81 -3.03
CA GLY A 34 -7.08 8.36 -4.05
C GLY A 34 -6.42 7.28 -4.89
N LEU A 35 -5.29 7.61 -5.49
CA LEU A 35 -4.45 6.70 -6.26
C LEU A 35 -2.99 6.93 -5.85
N LEU A 36 -2.28 5.86 -5.53
CA LEU A 36 -0.85 5.94 -5.25
C LEU A 36 -0.08 6.19 -6.55
N ARG A 37 1.00 6.97 -6.46
CA ARG A 37 1.93 7.13 -7.60
C ARG A 37 2.57 5.81 -7.97
N THR A 38 2.89 5.66 -9.26
CA THR A 38 3.50 4.44 -9.80
C THR A 38 4.81 4.06 -9.09
N GLU A 39 5.64 5.05 -8.74
CA GLU A 39 6.89 4.85 -7.98
C GLU A 39 6.65 4.28 -6.58
N THR A 40 5.57 4.72 -5.91
CA THR A 40 5.18 4.22 -4.58
C THR A 40 4.64 2.80 -4.68
N ILE A 41 3.90 2.47 -5.75
CA ILE A 41 3.45 1.11 -6.02
C ILE A 41 4.63 0.18 -6.27
N ALA A 42 5.61 0.57 -7.10
CA ALA A 42 6.78 -0.26 -7.38
C ALA A 42 7.58 -0.61 -6.11
N GLN A 43 7.80 0.38 -5.23
CA GLN A 43 8.45 0.13 -3.94
C GLN A 43 7.61 -0.76 -3.02
N LEU A 44 6.28 -0.64 -3.07
CA LEU A 44 5.38 -1.49 -2.30
C LEU A 44 5.47 -2.94 -2.78
N GLU A 45 5.52 -3.18 -4.09
CA GLU A 45 5.67 -4.51 -4.70
C GLU A 45 6.95 -5.21 -4.20
N ASP A 46 8.08 -4.50 -4.18
CA ASP A 46 9.35 -5.04 -3.65
C ASP A 46 9.22 -5.46 -2.17
N VAL A 47 8.62 -4.60 -1.34
CA VAL A 47 8.43 -4.88 0.09
C VAL A 47 7.45 -6.05 0.29
N VAL A 48 6.42 -6.17 -0.55
CA VAL A 48 5.47 -7.29 -0.51
C VAL A 48 6.16 -8.60 -0.88
N LEU A 49 6.98 -8.63 -1.94
CA LEU A 49 7.76 -9.81 -2.32
C LEU A 49 8.63 -10.29 -1.17
N ILE A 50 9.38 -9.38 -0.54
CA ILE A 50 10.19 -9.68 0.65
C ILE A 50 9.34 -10.21 1.79
N THR A 51 8.20 -9.56 2.08
CA THR A 51 7.29 -9.96 3.17
C THR A 51 6.71 -11.36 2.95
N LEU A 52 6.51 -11.75 1.69
CA LEU A 52 6.00 -13.06 1.30
C LEU A 52 7.12 -14.12 1.12
N GLY A 53 8.39 -13.76 1.34
CA GLY A 53 9.52 -14.66 1.25
C GLY A 53 10.05 -14.91 -0.17
N TYR A 54 9.66 -14.09 -1.15
CA TYR A 54 10.28 -14.12 -2.47
C TYR A 54 11.64 -13.41 -2.40
N GLN A 55 12.70 -14.10 -2.83
CA GLN A 55 14.03 -13.51 -3.01
C GLN A 55 14.12 -12.86 -4.40
N LEU A 56 14.56 -11.61 -4.44
CA LEU A 56 15.04 -10.91 -5.65
C LEU A 56 16.51 -11.24 -5.89
#